data_AF-A0A3M2WAT4-F1
#
_entry.id   AF-A0A3M2WAT4-F1
#
_cell.length_a   1.000
_cell.length_b   1.000
_cell.length_c   1.000
_cell.angle_alpha   90.00
_cell.angle_beta   90.00
_cell.angle_gamma   90.00
#
_symmetry.space_group_name_H-M   'P 1'
#
loop_
_entity.id
_entity.type
_entity.pdbx_description
1 polymer ?
#
loop_
_entity_poly.entity_id
_entity_poly.type
_entity_poly.pdbx_seq_one_letter_code
_entity_poly.pdbx_strand_id
1 'polypeptide(L)'
;MVQVHDVDQAHYALDAGADALIVQGAEAGGHSLHRSSLPLFPAVRDAVGDAVVLIGAGGIADGRGMAAALALGMDGVMMGTRFLASQEALPSARVKQRVVQAVASDTVRTRLFDQVRGIDWPEGYRGRAIGNDFSAAWVGEEQAFAASVDRLHAEYETAMAADDVSIKAIWAGEVADLIKDIQPAQLIMESTLRGYTDSIESLRAFR
;
A
#
# COMPACT_ATOMS: atom_id res chain seq x y z
N MET A 1 5.25 17.64 -1.57
CA MET A 1 4.53 16.51 -0.93
C MET A 1 5.48 15.34 -0.73
N VAL A 2 5.57 14.79 0.49
CA VAL A 2 6.53 13.72 0.87
C VAL A 2 5.81 12.61 1.63
N GLN A 3 6.18 11.35 1.41
CA GLN A 3 5.64 10.20 2.14
C GLN A 3 6.42 9.96 3.44
N VAL A 4 5.69 9.71 4.53
CA VAL A 4 6.23 9.51 5.87
C VAL A 4 5.55 8.33 6.57
N HIS A 5 6.25 7.71 7.51
CA HIS A 5 5.80 6.49 8.21
C HIS A 5 5.78 6.61 9.74
N ASP A 6 6.25 7.74 10.27
CA ASP A 6 6.22 8.08 11.69
C ASP A 6 6.23 9.61 11.87
N VAL A 7 6.21 10.05 13.13
CA VAL A 7 6.15 11.47 13.50
C VAL A 7 7.49 12.18 13.25
N ASP A 8 8.61 11.50 13.46
CA ASP A 8 9.94 12.10 13.26
C ASP A 8 10.18 12.40 11.78
N GLN A 9 9.80 11.48 10.90
CA GLN A 9 9.81 11.67 9.45
C GLN A 9 8.87 12.81 9.01
N ALA A 10 7.73 12.98 9.68
CA ALA A 10 6.81 14.09 9.41
C ALA A 10 7.48 15.44 9.71
N HIS A 11 8.10 15.60 10.88
CA HIS A 11 8.84 16.82 11.22
C HIS A 11 10.00 17.06 10.25
N TYR A 12 10.80 16.02 9.98
CA TYR A 12 11.93 16.13 9.05
C TYR A 12 11.49 16.58 7.65
N ALA A 13 10.39 16.03 7.13
CA ALA A 13 9.86 16.41 5.83
C ALA A 13 9.39 17.87 5.81
N LEU A 14 8.74 18.35 6.87
CA LEU A 14 8.29 19.74 6.99
C LEU A 14 9.46 20.71 7.12
N ASP A 15 10.47 20.37 7.92
CA ASP A 15 11.70 21.16 8.05
C ASP A 15 12.45 21.24 6.71
N ALA A 16 12.35 20.20 5.88
CA ALA A 16 12.87 20.17 4.52
C ALA A 16 12.00 20.94 3.49
N GLY A 17 10.88 21.53 3.93
CA GLY A 17 10.01 22.37 3.12
C GLY A 17 8.89 21.64 2.39
N ALA A 18 8.45 20.47 2.87
CA ALA A 18 7.30 19.79 2.27
C ALA A 18 5.98 20.54 2.52
N ASP A 19 5.22 20.81 1.46
CA ASP A 19 3.90 21.48 1.58
C ASP A 19 2.75 20.55 2.06
N ALA A 20 2.96 19.24 1.96
CA ALA A 20 1.96 18.22 2.28
C ALA A 20 2.65 16.88 2.58
N LEU A 21 2.00 16.04 3.39
CA LEU A 21 2.53 14.73 3.75
C LEU A 21 1.58 13.60 3.35
N ILE A 22 2.13 12.52 2.80
CA ILE A 22 1.42 11.25 2.67
C ILE A 22 1.78 10.42 3.91
N VAL A 23 0.82 10.21 4.79
CA VAL A 23 1.01 9.43 6.01
C VAL A 23 0.63 7.99 5.70
N GLN A 24 1.62 7.10 5.57
CA GLN A 24 1.39 5.72 5.11
C GLN A 24 1.55 4.69 6.22
N GLY A 25 0.47 3.96 6.51
CA GLY A 25 0.48 2.77 7.36
C GLY A 25 1.09 1.51 6.70
N ALA A 26 1.53 0.57 7.54
CA ALA A 26 2.18 -0.69 7.18
C ALA A 26 1.29 -1.72 6.44
N GLU A 27 -0.02 -1.49 6.42
CA GLU A 27 -1.03 -2.24 5.68
C GLU A 27 -1.06 -1.88 4.18
N ALA A 28 -0.42 -0.77 3.78
CA ALA A 28 -0.28 -0.38 2.38
C ALA A 28 0.57 -1.39 1.59
N GLY A 29 0.31 -1.47 0.28
CA GLY A 29 1.18 -2.19 -0.64
C GLY A 29 2.50 -1.46 -0.86
N GLY A 30 3.56 -2.20 -1.22
CA GLY A 30 4.88 -1.63 -1.42
C GLY A 30 5.58 -1.30 -0.09
N HIS A 31 6.54 -0.38 -0.14
CA HIS A 31 7.51 -0.15 0.93
C HIS A 31 6.94 0.71 2.05
N SER A 32 7.04 0.21 3.28
CA SER A 32 6.63 0.93 4.50
C SER A 32 7.43 0.45 5.71
N LEU A 33 7.45 1.28 6.76
CA LEU A 33 7.83 0.87 8.12
C LEU A 33 6.68 0.08 8.79
N HIS A 34 6.60 0.03 10.11
CA HIS A 34 5.78 -0.96 10.81
C HIS A 34 4.51 -0.44 11.47
N ARG A 35 4.26 0.88 11.50
CA ARG A 35 3.09 1.45 12.17
C ARG A 35 1.83 1.30 11.31
N SER A 36 0.71 0.91 11.91
CA SER A 36 -0.59 0.88 11.23
C SER A 36 -1.22 2.27 11.15
N SER A 37 -2.10 2.49 10.16
CA SER A 37 -2.74 3.78 9.90
C SER A 37 -3.58 4.27 11.08
N LEU A 38 -4.33 3.38 11.74
CA LEU A 38 -5.27 3.73 12.82
C LEU A 38 -4.61 4.55 13.96
N PRO A 39 -3.45 4.15 14.53
CA PRO A 39 -2.71 4.97 15.49
C PRO A 39 -1.74 5.97 14.84
N LEU A 40 -1.33 5.78 13.58
CA LEU A 40 -0.38 6.67 12.92
C LEU A 40 -1.02 8.01 12.52
N PHE A 41 -2.20 7.97 11.91
CA PHE A 41 -2.89 9.16 11.41
C PHE A 41 -3.12 10.23 12.47
N PRO A 42 -3.77 9.93 13.62
CA PRO A 42 -4.00 10.95 14.65
C PRO A 42 -2.68 11.39 15.29
N ALA A 43 -1.72 10.48 15.47
CA ALA A 43 -0.41 10.83 16.05
C ALA A 43 0.37 11.83 15.19
N VAL A 44 0.33 11.68 13.86
CA VAL A 44 0.97 12.64 12.96
C VAL A 44 0.18 13.96 12.94
N ARG A 45 -1.15 13.92 12.87
CA ARG A 45 -1.99 15.13 12.95
C ARG A 45 -1.68 15.94 14.21
N ASP A 46 -1.71 15.31 15.37
CA ASP A 46 -1.47 15.98 16.66
C ASP A 46 -0.08 16.61 16.73
N ALA A 47 0.92 15.98 16.09
CA ALA A 47 2.30 16.48 16.09
C ALA A 47 2.51 17.68 15.17
N VAL A 48 1.85 17.72 14.00
CA VAL A 48 2.10 18.76 12.98
C VAL A 48 1.04 19.86 12.94
N GLY A 49 -0.09 19.67 13.61
CA GLY A 49 -1.20 20.61 13.69
C GLY A 49 -2.04 20.71 12.40
N ASP A 50 -3.13 21.48 12.46
CA ASP A 50 -4.16 21.54 11.40
C ASP A 50 -3.74 22.30 10.13
N ALA A 51 -2.65 23.07 10.18
CA ALA A 51 -2.18 23.86 9.05
C ALA A 51 -1.53 23.01 7.94
N VAL A 52 -1.08 21.79 8.27
CA VAL A 52 -0.39 20.90 7.34
C VAL A 52 -1.39 20.01 6.62
N VAL A 53 -1.31 19.93 5.29
CA VAL A 53 -2.14 19.01 4.50
C VAL A 53 -1.64 17.57 4.66
N LEU A 54 -2.50 16.69 5.18
CA LEU A 54 -2.20 15.27 5.40
C LEU A 54 -3.07 14.37 4.52
N ILE A 55 -2.43 13.44 3.82
CA ILE A 55 -3.09 12.45 2.97
C ILE A 55 -2.85 11.07 3.59
N GLY A 56 -3.92 10.42 4.04
CA GLY A 56 -3.85 9.08 4.61
C GLY A 56 -3.66 8.01 3.54
N ALA A 57 -2.69 7.11 3.72
CA ALA A 57 -2.43 5.99 2.82
C ALA A 57 -2.30 4.67 3.59
N GLY A 58 -2.76 3.58 2.97
CA GLY A 58 -2.76 2.24 3.57
C GLY A 58 -4.06 1.94 4.32
N GLY A 59 -4.67 0.79 4.02
CA GLY A 59 -5.92 0.37 4.65
C GLY A 59 -7.19 0.96 4.04
N ILE A 60 -7.07 1.77 2.97
CA ILE A 60 -8.19 2.49 2.36
C ILE A 60 -8.44 2.00 0.93
N ALA A 61 -9.66 1.54 0.64
CA ALA A 61 -10.09 1.12 -0.70
C ALA A 61 -11.51 1.55 -1.09
N ASP A 62 -12.26 2.15 -0.16
CA ASP A 62 -13.64 2.60 -0.39
C ASP A 62 -13.98 3.79 0.53
N GLY A 63 -15.24 4.23 0.45
CA GLY A 63 -15.74 5.38 1.20
C GLY A 63 -15.74 5.22 2.73
N ARG A 64 -15.79 3.98 3.26
CA ARG A 64 -15.71 3.73 4.70
C ARG A 64 -14.30 4.02 5.21
N GLY A 65 -13.30 3.53 4.48
CA GLY A 65 -11.89 3.83 4.77
C GLY A 65 -11.60 5.33 4.64
N MET A 66 -12.20 6.01 3.64
CA MET A 66 -12.09 7.46 3.51
C MET A 66 -12.70 8.19 4.73
N ALA A 67 -13.92 7.83 5.14
CA ALA A 67 -14.56 8.43 6.31
C ALA A 67 -13.73 8.24 7.59
N ALA A 68 -13.18 7.04 7.80
CA ALA A 68 -12.31 6.74 8.93
C ALA A 68 -11.02 7.57 8.91
N ALA A 69 -10.35 7.68 7.76
CA ALA A 69 -9.12 8.47 7.63
C ALA A 69 -9.36 9.95 7.93
N LEU A 70 -10.45 10.53 7.41
CA LEU A 70 -10.83 11.93 7.67
C LEU A 70 -11.20 12.13 9.14
N ALA A 71 -11.91 11.19 9.76
CA ALA A 71 -12.21 11.25 11.19
C ALA A 71 -10.96 11.19 12.08
N LEU A 72 -9.87 10.59 11.59
CA LEU A 72 -8.57 10.53 12.25
C LEU A 72 -7.65 11.73 11.94
N GLY A 73 -8.18 12.75 11.28
CA GLY A 73 -7.48 14.01 11.03
C GLY A 73 -6.74 14.08 9.70
N MET A 74 -6.96 13.17 8.75
CA MET A 74 -6.44 13.31 7.39
C MET A 74 -7.33 14.25 6.55
N ASP A 75 -6.75 15.00 5.62
CA ASP A 75 -7.46 15.91 4.72
C ASP A 75 -7.86 15.24 3.39
N GLY A 76 -7.22 14.10 3.08
CA GLY A 76 -7.49 13.31 1.90
C GLY A 76 -6.97 11.89 2.05
N VAL A 77 -7.16 11.08 1.02
CA VAL A 77 -6.74 9.67 1.02
C VAL A 77 -6.05 9.28 -0.28
N MET A 78 -5.14 8.31 -0.19
CA MET A 78 -4.46 7.68 -1.31
C MET A 78 -4.75 6.17 -1.31
N MET A 79 -5.29 5.67 -2.44
CA MET A 79 -5.77 4.29 -2.57
C MET A 79 -4.99 3.50 -3.63
N GLY A 80 -3.76 3.07 -3.32
CA GLY A 80 -2.89 2.35 -4.26
C GLY A 80 -3.50 1.06 -4.81
N THR A 81 -3.74 0.06 -3.95
CA THR A 81 -4.24 -1.26 -4.37
C THR A 81 -5.58 -1.20 -5.11
N ARG A 82 -6.49 -0.30 -4.70
CA ARG A 82 -7.80 -0.14 -5.33
C ARG A 82 -7.67 0.36 -6.77
N PHE A 83 -6.81 1.35 -7.01
CA PHE A 83 -6.56 1.86 -8.36
C PHE A 83 -5.63 0.96 -9.19
N LEU A 84 -4.81 0.11 -8.56
CA LEU A 84 -4.09 -0.95 -9.26
C LEU A 84 -5.05 -1.89 -10.00
N ALA A 85 -6.25 -2.12 -9.43
CA ALA A 85 -7.34 -2.87 -10.04
C ALA A 85 -8.34 -1.97 -10.81
N SER A 86 -7.85 -0.96 -11.53
CA SER A 86 -8.67 -0.18 -12.47
C SER A 86 -8.44 -0.58 -13.93
N GLN A 87 -9.37 -0.21 -14.83
CA GLN A 87 -9.21 -0.47 -16.27
C GLN A 87 -8.01 0.28 -16.87
N GLU A 88 -7.79 1.50 -16.42
CA GLU A 88 -6.78 2.44 -16.91
C GLU A 88 -5.37 2.15 -16.38
N ALA A 89 -5.24 1.38 -15.30
CA ALA A 89 -3.95 1.03 -14.74
C ALA A 89 -3.08 0.27 -15.75
N LEU A 90 -1.79 0.63 -15.84
CA LEU A 90 -0.84 0.05 -16.80
C LEU A 90 -0.51 -1.45 -16.61
N PRO A 91 -0.56 -2.04 -15.40
CA PRO A 91 -0.23 -3.45 -15.21
C PRO A 91 -1.11 -4.39 -16.05
N SER A 92 -0.60 -5.59 -16.31
CA SER A 92 -1.29 -6.56 -17.16
C SER A 92 -2.63 -7.03 -16.57
N ALA A 93 -3.48 -7.61 -17.41
CA ALA A 93 -4.72 -8.24 -16.96
C ALA A 93 -4.46 -9.33 -15.90
N ARG A 94 -3.35 -10.09 -16.01
CA ARG A 94 -2.98 -11.12 -15.02
C ARG A 94 -2.70 -10.50 -13.65
N VAL A 95 -1.95 -9.40 -13.60
CA VAL A 95 -1.66 -8.68 -12.36
C VAL A 95 -2.95 -8.17 -11.72
N LYS A 96 -3.82 -7.50 -12.49
CA LYS A 96 -5.09 -6.97 -11.97
C LYS A 96 -6.00 -8.08 -11.45
N GLN A 97 -6.08 -9.21 -12.15
CA GLN A 97 -6.86 -10.37 -11.69
C GLN A 97 -6.30 -10.95 -10.40
N ARG A 98 -4.97 -11.05 -10.26
CA ARG A 98 -4.37 -11.53 -9.01
C ARG A 98 -4.68 -10.61 -7.81
N VAL A 99 -4.76 -9.29 -8.02
CA VAL A 99 -5.19 -8.33 -6.99
C VAL A 99 -6.64 -8.58 -6.57
N VAL A 100 -7.55 -8.77 -7.53
CA VAL A 100 -8.97 -9.03 -7.26
C VAL A 100 -9.21 -10.38 -6.56
N GLN A 101 -8.38 -11.37 -6.87
CA GLN A 101 -8.46 -12.71 -6.27
C GLN A 101 -7.83 -12.79 -4.88
N ALA A 102 -6.96 -11.84 -4.53
CA ALA A 102 -6.25 -11.86 -3.26
C ALA A 102 -7.13 -11.45 -2.08
N VAL A 103 -6.73 -11.91 -0.90
CA VAL A 103 -7.23 -11.50 0.41
C VAL A 103 -6.07 -10.95 1.26
N ALA A 104 -6.34 -10.28 2.39
CA ALA A 104 -5.29 -9.70 3.22
C ALA A 104 -4.23 -10.73 3.65
N SER A 105 -4.68 -11.94 4.00
CA SER A 105 -3.82 -13.05 4.44
C SER A 105 -2.91 -13.61 3.34
N ASP A 106 -3.18 -13.28 2.07
CA ASP A 106 -2.28 -13.65 0.97
C ASP A 106 -1.09 -12.70 0.88
N THR A 107 -1.11 -11.56 1.55
CA THR A 107 -0.01 -10.59 1.46
C THR A 107 1.14 -10.95 2.38
N VAL A 108 2.37 -10.66 1.93
CA VAL A 108 3.59 -10.89 2.67
C VAL A 108 4.43 -9.62 2.71
N ARG A 109 5.10 -9.38 3.83
CA ARG A 109 6.06 -8.27 4.00
C ARG A 109 7.48 -8.81 3.99
N THR A 110 8.25 -8.47 2.97
CA THR A 110 9.60 -9.01 2.78
C THR A 110 10.52 -8.02 2.08
N ARG A 111 11.83 -8.27 2.13
CA ARG A 111 12.86 -7.59 1.33
C ARG A 111 13.32 -8.42 0.14
N LEU A 112 12.90 -9.69 0.06
CA LEU A 112 13.40 -10.65 -0.92
C LEU A 112 13.14 -10.22 -2.36
N PHE A 113 11.95 -9.65 -2.62
CA PHE A 113 11.62 -9.09 -3.93
C PHE A 113 12.52 -7.93 -4.33
N ASP A 114 13.00 -7.11 -3.39
CA ASP A 114 13.92 -6.01 -3.70
C ASP A 114 15.35 -6.52 -3.85
N GLN A 115 15.78 -7.43 -2.97
CA GLN A 115 17.10 -8.04 -3.01
C GLN A 115 17.33 -8.80 -4.31
N VAL A 116 16.35 -9.59 -4.78
CA VAL A 116 16.45 -10.29 -6.07
C VAL A 116 16.48 -9.34 -7.26
N ARG A 117 16.00 -8.09 -7.09
CA ARG A 117 16.07 -7.02 -8.10
C ARG A 117 17.32 -6.15 -7.94
N GLY A 118 18.21 -6.45 -6.98
CA GLY A 118 19.39 -5.63 -6.69
C GLY A 118 19.06 -4.24 -6.12
N ILE A 119 17.89 -4.07 -5.50
CA ILE A 119 17.45 -2.80 -4.92
C ILE A 119 17.65 -2.85 -3.41
N ASP A 120 18.45 -1.93 -2.88
CA ASP A 120 18.69 -1.81 -1.46
C ASP A 120 17.88 -0.66 -0.85
N TRP A 121 16.83 -1.01 -0.12
CA TRP A 121 16.06 -0.06 0.67
C TRP A 121 16.70 0.16 2.05
N PRO A 122 16.57 1.36 2.66
CA PRO A 122 17.02 1.59 4.03
C PRO A 122 16.53 0.53 5.01
N GLU A 123 17.25 0.37 6.12
CA GLU A 123 16.89 -0.57 7.17
C GLU A 123 15.46 -0.31 7.69
N GLY A 124 14.76 -1.39 8.07
CA GLY A 124 13.38 -1.33 8.54
C GLY A 124 12.32 -1.30 7.43
N TYR A 125 12.63 -0.77 6.25
CA TYR A 125 11.71 -0.79 5.12
C TYR A 125 11.55 -2.21 4.56
N ARG A 126 10.30 -2.62 4.43
CA ARG A 126 9.90 -3.89 3.82
C ARG A 126 8.78 -3.65 2.83
N GLY A 127 8.85 -4.28 1.67
CA GLY A 127 7.80 -4.24 0.67
C GLY A 127 6.68 -5.21 1.01
N ARG A 128 5.42 -4.75 0.92
CA ARG A 128 4.23 -5.61 0.99
C ARG A 128 3.74 -5.96 -0.41
N ALA A 129 3.75 -7.25 -0.72
CA ALA A 129 3.25 -7.79 -1.97
C ALA A 129 2.23 -8.91 -1.73
N ILE A 130 1.43 -9.22 -2.74
CA ILE A 130 0.69 -10.48 -2.77
C ILE A 130 1.70 -11.64 -2.87
N GLY A 131 1.56 -12.60 -1.97
CA GLY A 131 2.35 -13.82 -1.93
C GLY A 131 2.17 -14.66 -3.20
N ASN A 132 3.27 -15.22 -3.64
CA ASN A 132 3.41 -16.07 -4.80
C ASN A 132 4.47 -17.16 -4.54
N ASP A 133 4.71 -18.02 -5.53
CA ASP A 133 5.62 -19.16 -5.42
C ASP A 133 7.04 -18.73 -5.06
N PHE A 134 7.50 -17.58 -5.56
CA PHE A 134 8.79 -17.01 -5.17
C PHE A 134 8.84 -16.69 -3.67
N SER A 135 7.86 -15.94 -3.15
CA SER A 135 7.85 -15.62 -1.73
C SER A 135 7.64 -16.85 -0.85
N ALA A 136 6.85 -17.82 -1.29
CA ALA A 136 6.61 -19.07 -0.57
C ALA A 136 7.87 -19.93 -0.47
N ALA A 137 8.75 -19.88 -1.49
CA ALA A 137 9.99 -20.62 -1.51
C ALA A 137 11.11 -19.99 -0.65
N TRP A 138 11.11 -18.66 -0.49
CA TRP A 138 12.28 -17.95 0.05
C TRP A 138 12.04 -17.22 1.37
N VAL A 139 10.79 -16.90 1.74
CA VAL A 139 10.50 -16.31 3.06
C VAL A 139 10.77 -17.35 4.14
N GLY A 140 11.66 -17.02 5.08
CA GLY A 140 12.16 -17.97 6.09
C GLY A 140 13.39 -18.76 5.67
N GLU A 141 13.83 -18.63 4.40
CA GLU A 141 15.00 -19.31 3.82
C GLU A 141 16.07 -18.28 3.39
N GLU A 142 16.19 -17.16 4.12
CA GLU A 142 17.00 -16.01 3.72
C GLU A 142 18.49 -16.34 3.51
N GLN A 143 19.03 -17.30 4.27
CA GLN A 143 20.42 -17.73 4.11
C GLN A 143 20.65 -18.45 2.77
N ALA A 144 19.74 -19.35 2.39
CA ALA A 144 19.80 -20.07 1.12
C ALA A 144 19.52 -19.13 -0.06
N PHE A 145 18.61 -18.17 0.13
CA PHE A 145 18.35 -17.09 -0.82
C PHE A 145 19.61 -16.27 -1.10
N ALA A 146 20.29 -15.79 -0.04
CA ALA A 146 21.49 -14.97 -0.18
C ALA A 146 22.62 -15.70 -0.93
N ALA A 147 22.77 -17.00 -0.70
CA ALA A 147 23.74 -17.83 -1.42
C ALA A 147 23.40 -18.04 -2.90
N SER A 148 22.14 -17.81 -3.31
CA SER A 148 21.63 -18.06 -4.66
C SER A 148 21.26 -16.77 -5.42
N VAL A 149 21.45 -15.59 -4.83
CA VAL A 149 20.82 -14.34 -5.30
C VAL A 149 21.17 -13.99 -6.75
N ASP A 150 22.42 -14.21 -7.18
CA ASP A 150 22.86 -13.91 -8.55
C ASP A 150 22.12 -14.76 -9.60
N ARG A 151 21.91 -16.05 -9.29
CA ARG A 151 21.12 -16.95 -10.15
C ARG A 151 19.64 -16.55 -10.13
N LEU A 152 19.10 -16.31 -8.94
CA LEU A 152 17.70 -15.92 -8.75
C LEU A 152 17.39 -14.59 -9.43
N HIS A 153 18.34 -13.67 -9.49
CA HIS A 153 18.22 -12.40 -10.21
C HIS A 153 17.91 -12.65 -11.70
N ALA A 154 18.70 -13.51 -12.36
CA ALA A 154 18.49 -13.83 -13.78
C ALA A 154 17.15 -14.56 -14.04
N GLU A 155 16.77 -15.48 -13.13
CA GLU A 155 15.47 -16.17 -13.19
C GLU A 155 14.31 -15.19 -13.00
N TYR A 156 14.43 -14.26 -12.06
CA TYR A 156 13.43 -13.23 -11.78
C TYR A 156 13.28 -12.27 -12.97
N GLU A 157 14.37 -11.83 -13.59
CA GLU A 157 14.30 -10.99 -14.80
C GLU A 157 13.60 -11.70 -15.97
N THR A 158 13.84 -13.00 -16.13
CA THR A 158 13.12 -13.83 -17.12
C THR A 158 11.62 -13.88 -16.82
N ALA A 159 11.25 -14.09 -15.55
CA ALA A 159 9.86 -14.09 -15.11
C ALA A 159 9.19 -12.71 -15.31
N MET A 160 9.90 -11.62 -15.04
CA MET A 160 9.44 -10.25 -15.29
C MET A 160 9.14 -10.02 -16.78
N ALA A 161 10.02 -10.46 -17.67
CA ALA A 161 9.85 -10.35 -19.11
C ALA A 161 8.67 -11.20 -19.64
N ALA A 162 8.39 -12.34 -18.99
CA ALA A 162 7.27 -13.22 -19.31
C ALA A 162 5.93 -12.79 -18.67
N ASP A 163 5.94 -11.74 -17.83
CA ASP A 163 4.81 -11.35 -16.98
C ASP A 163 4.26 -12.52 -16.14
N ASP A 164 5.19 -13.28 -15.53
CA ASP A 164 4.89 -14.43 -14.70
C ASP A 164 4.57 -14.01 -13.26
N VAL A 165 3.27 -13.96 -12.96
CA VAL A 165 2.73 -13.58 -11.64
C VAL A 165 3.00 -14.60 -10.54
N SER A 166 3.50 -15.80 -10.85
CA SER A 166 3.92 -16.78 -9.84
C SER A 166 5.27 -16.42 -9.21
N ILE A 167 6.07 -15.59 -9.87
CA ILE A 167 7.40 -15.15 -9.40
C ILE A 167 7.45 -13.64 -9.18
N LYS A 168 6.91 -12.86 -10.11
CA LYS A 168 6.94 -11.39 -10.08
C LYS A 168 6.19 -10.82 -8.87
N ALA A 169 6.80 -9.85 -8.20
CA ALA A 169 6.19 -9.07 -7.14
C ALA A 169 4.96 -8.31 -7.65
N ILE A 170 3.86 -8.42 -6.89
CA ILE A 170 2.66 -7.59 -7.07
C ILE A 170 2.45 -6.79 -5.78
N TRP A 171 2.91 -5.54 -5.80
CA TRP A 171 2.81 -4.64 -4.64
C TRP A 171 1.34 -4.28 -4.38
N ALA A 172 0.80 -4.78 -3.29
CA ALA A 172 -0.60 -4.63 -2.92
C ALA A 172 -0.77 -4.74 -1.41
N GLY A 173 -1.68 -3.94 -0.88
CA GLY A 173 -1.96 -3.82 0.56
C GLY A 173 -3.00 -4.80 1.06
N GLU A 174 -3.20 -4.83 2.38
CA GLU A 174 -4.16 -5.71 3.07
C GLU A 174 -5.62 -5.40 2.69
N VAL A 175 -5.89 -4.27 2.03
CA VAL A 175 -7.22 -3.93 1.50
C VAL A 175 -7.72 -4.83 0.36
N ALA A 176 -6.93 -5.82 -0.09
CA ALA A 176 -7.33 -6.76 -1.13
C ALA A 176 -8.68 -7.46 -0.82
N ASP A 177 -9.01 -7.65 0.47
CA ASP A 177 -10.31 -8.16 0.91
C ASP A 177 -11.50 -7.33 0.40
N LEU A 178 -11.31 -6.05 0.11
CA LEU A 178 -12.35 -5.10 -0.28
C LEU A 178 -12.41 -4.89 -1.80
N ILE A 179 -11.50 -5.49 -2.56
CA ILE A 179 -11.34 -5.26 -4.01
C ILE A 179 -11.79 -6.51 -4.75
N LYS A 180 -13.01 -6.49 -5.29
CA LYS A 180 -13.64 -7.68 -5.90
C LYS A 180 -13.91 -7.56 -7.41
N ASP A 181 -13.44 -6.49 -8.02
CA ASP A 181 -13.69 -6.19 -9.42
C ASP A 181 -12.57 -5.34 -10.04
N ILE A 182 -12.57 -5.29 -11.37
CA ILE A 182 -11.80 -4.32 -12.14
C ILE A 182 -12.79 -3.34 -12.75
N GLN A 183 -12.71 -2.08 -12.35
CA GLN A 183 -13.67 -1.03 -12.75
C GLN A 183 -12.94 0.18 -13.34
N PRO A 184 -13.62 1.04 -14.13
CA PRO A 184 -13.09 2.34 -14.51
C PRO A 184 -12.72 3.16 -13.28
N ALA A 185 -11.62 3.90 -13.33
CA ALA A 185 -11.15 4.75 -12.24
C ALA A 185 -12.21 5.77 -11.81
N GLN A 186 -13.00 6.27 -12.76
CA GLN A 186 -14.13 7.16 -12.47
C GLN A 186 -15.14 6.52 -11.52
N LEU A 187 -15.54 5.26 -11.75
CA LEU A 187 -16.51 4.57 -10.89
C LEU A 187 -15.95 4.31 -9.50
N ILE A 188 -14.65 4.00 -9.39
CA ILE A 188 -13.96 3.88 -8.10
C ILE A 188 -14.06 5.22 -7.33
N MET A 189 -13.82 6.35 -7.98
CA MET A 189 -13.94 7.67 -7.36
C MET A 189 -15.38 7.98 -6.92
N GLU A 190 -16.34 7.81 -7.82
CA GLU A 190 -17.76 8.11 -7.55
C GLU A 190 -18.32 7.25 -6.42
N SER A 191 -18.03 5.94 -6.42
CA SER A 191 -18.46 5.03 -5.36
C SER A 191 -17.78 5.32 -4.02
N THR A 192 -16.51 5.73 -4.03
CA THR A 192 -15.80 6.13 -2.81
C THR A 192 -16.42 7.38 -2.19
N LEU A 193 -16.69 8.42 -2.99
CA LEU A 193 -17.31 9.66 -2.50
C LEU A 193 -18.75 9.44 -1.99
N ARG A 194 -19.51 8.57 -2.67
CA ARG A 194 -20.85 8.18 -2.21
C ARG A 194 -20.77 7.43 -0.88
N GLY A 195 -19.94 6.39 -0.81
CA GLY A 195 -19.76 5.59 0.40
C GLY A 195 -19.23 6.41 1.59
N TYR A 196 -18.43 7.46 1.33
CA TYR A 196 -18.02 8.42 2.35
C TYR A 196 -19.24 9.16 2.91
N THR A 197 -20.06 9.75 2.05
CA THR A 197 -21.29 10.46 2.45
C THR A 197 -22.20 9.56 3.28
N ASP A 198 -22.48 8.34 2.78
CA ASP A 198 -23.32 7.35 3.44
C ASP A 198 -22.77 6.98 4.83
N SER A 199 -21.44 6.84 4.96
CA SER A 199 -20.77 6.52 6.22
C SER A 199 -20.92 7.66 7.25
N ILE A 200 -20.77 8.92 6.81
CA ILE A 200 -20.92 10.08 7.69
C ILE A 200 -22.38 10.25 8.13
N GLU A 201 -23.35 10.05 7.25
CA GLU A 201 -24.78 10.10 7.58
C GLU A 201 -25.15 9.02 8.59
N SER A 202 -24.68 7.79 8.36
CA SER A 202 -24.89 6.66 9.29
C SER A 202 -24.33 7.00 10.68
N LEU A 203 -23.10 7.51 10.78
CA LEU A 203 -22.48 7.90 12.06
C LEU A 203 -23.22 9.04 12.77
N ARG A 204 -23.79 9.99 12.02
CA ARG A 204 -24.61 11.07 12.60
C ARG A 204 -25.93 10.54 13.19
N ALA A 205 -26.52 9.52 12.58
CA ALA A 205 -27.76 8.92 13.05
C ALA A 205 -27.61 8.09 14.35
N PHE A 206 -26.39 7.75 14.77
CA PHE A 206 -26.12 7.10 16.06
C PHE A 206 -26.17 8.06 17.27
N ARG A 207 -26.29 9.37 17.03
CA ARG A 207 -26.42 10.39 18.07
C ARG A 207 -27.87 10.64 18.42
#